data_AF-A0A2R4TG75-F1
#
_entry.id   AF-A0A2R4TG75-F1
#
_cell.length_a   1.000
_cell.length_b   1.000
_cell.length_c   1.000
_cell.angle_alpha   90.00
_cell.angle_beta   90.00
_cell.angle_gamma   90.00
#
_symmetry.space_group_name_H-M   'P 1'
#
loop_
_entity.id
_entity.type
_entity.pdbx_description
1 polymer ?
#
loop_
_entity_poly.entity_id
_entity_poly.type
_entity_poly.pdbx_seq_one_letter_code
_entity_poly.pdbx_strand_id
1 'polypeptide(L)'
;MQNKLDNIIQELKELSGNSRLNIELPDDIFISAYERKIGFIFPKDYKKVLKEISNIFYGTIELASLTDEKECYRGLSQILNDAREQGLPEDWLPICEDNGSYYCLSPNHKIRYWTADGYSDEQWEDLADWIKQVWIDGN
;
A
#
# COMPACT_ATOMS: atom_id res chain seq x y z
N MET A 1 4.51 13.55 21.22
CA MET A 1 5.31 12.43 20.70
C MET A 1 4.86 12.21 19.28
N GLN A 2 5.70 12.54 18.30
CA GLN A 2 5.41 12.22 16.90
C GLN A 2 5.36 10.69 16.76
N ASN A 3 4.32 10.15 16.11
CA ASN A 3 4.24 8.72 15.85
C ASN A 3 5.38 8.32 14.89
N LYS A 4 5.99 7.14 15.06
CA LYS A 4 7.04 6.59 14.17
C LYS A 4 6.66 6.75 12.69
N LEU A 5 5.42 6.43 12.35
CA LEU A 5 4.90 6.56 10.99
C LEU A 5 4.90 8.01 10.47
N ASP A 6 4.63 8.99 11.32
CA ASP A 6 4.59 10.41 10.93
C ASP A 6 5.98 10.91 10.53
N ASN A 7 7.02 10.46 11.24
CA ASN A 7 8.40 10.80 10.90
C ASN A 7 8.78 10.21 9.54
N ILE A 8 8.42 8.94 9.28
CA ILE A 8 8.71 8.27 8.01
C ILE A 8 7.94 8.89 6.84
N ILE A 9 6.67 9.25 7.04
CA ILE A 9 5.88 9.98 6.05
C ILE A 9 6.55 11.31 5.69
N GLN A 10 7.03 12.05 6.69
CA GLN A 10 7.69 13.33 6.48
C GLN A 10 9.03 13.16 5.75
N GLU A 11 9.81 12.15 6.14
CA GLU A 11 11.07 11.80 5.48
C GLU A 11 10.86 11.48 3.99
N LEU A 12 9.86 10.66 3.64
CA LEU A 12 9.53 10.34 2.26
C LEU A 12 9.11 11.60 1.45
N LYS A 13 8.33 12.51 2.05
CA LYS A 13 7.96 13.78 1.42
C LYS A 13 9.17 14.67 1.11
N GLU A 14 10.15 14.69 2.01
CA GLU A 14 11.39 15.46 1.84
C GLU A 14 12.28 14.84 0.76
N LEU A 15 12.51 13.52 0.82
CA LEU A 15 13.35 12.81 -0.13
C LEU A 15 12.79 12.80 -1.55
N SER A 16 11.46 12.71 -1.70
CA SER A 16 10.80 12.81 -3.00
C SER A 16 10.83 14.23 -3.60
N GLY A 17 11.24 15.25 -2.83
CA GLY A 17 11.13 16.64 -3.25
C GLY A 17 9.68 17.06 -3.53
N ASN A 18 8.70 16.40 -2.89
CA ASN A 18 7.27 16.48 -3.20
C ASN A 18 6.91 16.13 -4.65
N SER A 19 7.71 15.31 -5.34
CA SER A 19 7.33 14.74 -6.63
C SER A 19 6.10 13.84 -6.47
N ARG A 20 5.05 14.12 -7.24
CA ARG A 20 3.77 13.42 -7.15
C ARG A 20 3.28 12.97 -8.51
N LEU A 21 2.62 11.83 -8.50
CA LEU A 21 1.79 11.34 -9.57
C LEU A 21 0.57 12.25 -9.73
N ASN A 22 0.04 12.34 -10.95
CA ASN A 22 -1.18 13.10 -11.24
C ASN A 22 -2.44 12.33 -10.78
N ILE A 23 -2.51 12.02 -9.48
CA ILE A 23 -3.57 11.28 -8.82
C ILE A 23 -3.93 12.04 -7.54
N GLU A 24 -5.22 12.24 -7.31
CA GLU A 24 -5.71 12.88 -6.09
C GLU A 24 -5.58 11.95 -4.89
N LEU A 25 -5.21 12.53 -3.74
CA LEU A 25 -5.21 11.79 -2.48
C LEU A 25 -6.65 11.55 -2.06
N PRO A 26 -7.00 10.32 -1.64
CA PRO A 26 -8.36 10.02 -1.21
C PRO A 26 -8.68 10.75 0.10
N ASP A 27 -9.96 11.04 0.35
CA ASP A 27 -10.44 11.51 1.64
C ASP A 27 -11.09 10.38 2.46
N ASP A 28 -11.50 10.68 3.70
CA ASP A 28 -12.11 9.68 4.59
C ASP A 28 -13.47 9.15 4.05
N ILE A 29 -14.20 9.96 3.28
CA ILE A 29 -15.50 9.57 2.69
C ILE A 29 -15.26 8.55 1.59
N PHE A 30 -14.31 8.84 0.69
CA PHE A 30 -13.93 7.98 -0.40
C PHE A 30 -13.32 6.67 0.10
N ILE A 31 -12.40 6.71 1.07
CA ILE A 31 -11.86 5.51 1.70
C ILE A 31 -12.98 4.64 2.27
N SER A 32 -13.90 5.23 3.04
CA SER A 32 -15.00 4.47 3.65
C SER A 32 -15.96 3.86 2.62
N ALA A 33 -16.19 4.54 1.50
CA ALA A 33 -16.97 3.99 0.40
C ALA A 33 -16.22 2.83 -0.28
N TYR A 34 -14.91 2.97 -0.47
CA TYR A 34 -14.06 1.94 -1.07
C TYR A 34 -13.97 0.68 -0.21
N GLU A 35 -13.77 0.83 1.11
CA GLU A 35 -13.78 -0.27 2.08
C GLU A 35 -15.07 -1.11 1.97
N ARG A 36 -16.23 -0.45 1.89
CA ARG A 36 -17.53 -1.14 1.69
C ARG A 36 -17.61 -1.84 0.34
N LYS A 37 -17.08 -1.22 -0.71
CA LYS A 37 -17.11 -1.77 -2.08
C LYS A 37 -16.31 -3.06 -2.18
N ILE A 38 -15.12 -3.11 -1.58
CA ILE A 38 -14.23 -4.28 -1.67
C ILE A 38 -14.41 -5.26 -0.49
N GLY A 39 -15.21 -4.91 0.52
CA GLY A 39 -15.46 -5.76 1.68
C GLY A 39 -14.28 -5.85 2.66
N PHE A 40 -13.40 -4.84 2.69
CA PHE A 40 -12.19 -4.84 3.53
C PHE A 40 -12.11 -3.57 4.37
N ILE A 41 -11.77 -3.69 5.65
CA ILE A 41 -11.56 -2.54 6.54
C ILE A 41 -10.06 -2.26 6.64
N PHE A 42 -9.66 -1.05 6.25
CA PHE A 42 -8.28 -0.59 6.27
C PHE A 42 -7.85 -0.21 7.70
N PRO A 43 -6.64 -0.64 8.11
CA PRO A 43 -6.02 -0.17 9.34
C PRO A 43 -5.85 1.36 9.33
N LYS A 44 -5.92 1.98 10.51
CA LYS A 44 -5.79 3.45 10.67
C LYS A 44 -4.50 4.00 10.05
N ASP A 45 -3.40 3.29 10.21
CA ASP A 45 -2.09 3.68 9.70
C ASP A 45 -2.04 3.62 8.17
N TYR A 46 -2.68 2.61 7.57
CA TYR A 46 -2.82 2.53 6.12
C TYR A 46 -3.68 3.66 5.55
N LYS A 47 -4.82 3.98 6.21
CA LYS A 47 -5.62 5.15 5.84
C LYS A 47 -4.80 6.44 5.89
N LYS A 48 -3.93 6.59 6.88
CA LYS A 48 -3.05 7.77 6.97
C LYS A 48 -2.09 7.85 5.78
N VAL A 49 -1.42 6.75 5.46
CA VAL A 49 -0.52 6.65 4.31
C VAL A 49 -1.24 6.96 3.00
N LEU A 50 -2.44 6.40 2.81
CA LEU A 50 -3.28 6.70 1.66
C LEU A 50 -3.58 8.19 1.51
N LYS A 51 -3.97 8.86 2.59
CA LYS A 51 -4.34 10.28 2.57
C LYS A 51 -3.16 11.24 2.43
N GLU A 52 -1.95 10.80 2.71
CA GLU A 52 -0.79 11.70 2.79
C GLU A 52 0.27 11.48 1.72
N ILE A 53 0.47 10.24 1.28
CA ILE A 53 1.61 9.86 0.45
C ILE A 53 1.31 8.83 -0.65
N SER A 54 0.07 8.37 -0.86
CA SER A 54 -0.20 7.36 -1.92
C SER A 54 0.02 7.85 -3.35
N ASN A 55 0.19 9.14 -3.56
CA ASN A 55 0.53 9.72 -4.85
C ASN A 55 1.98 10.21 -4.93
N ILE A 56 2.82 9.95 -3.91
CA ILE A 56 4.25 10.29 -4.00
C ILE A 56 4.91 9.37 -5.02
N PHE A 57 5.73 9.97 -5.89
CA PHE A 57 6.61 9.24 -6.77
C PHE A 57 8.03 9.27 -6.21
N TYR A 58 8.50 8.12 -5.73
CA TYR A 58 9.85 7.96 -5.21
C TYR A 58 10.32 6.54 -5.46
N GLY A 59 11.43 6.41 -6.19
CA GLY A 59 12.03 5.09 -6.45
C GLY A 59 11.21 4.22 -7.39
N THR A 60 11.14 2.92 -7.09
CA THR A 60 10.38 1.92 -7.87
C THR A 60 9.07 1.49 -7.19
N ILE A 61 8.78 1.98 -5.99
CA ILE A 61 7.60 1.59 -5.24
C ILE A 61 6.43 2.51 -5.57
N GLU A 62 5.30 1.91 -5.92
CA GLU A 62 4.05 2.59 -6.21
C GLU A 62 2.89 1.94 -5.45
N LEU A 63 2.30 2.67 -4.52
CA LEU A 63 1.16 2.17 -3.76
C LEU A 63 -0.05 1.91 -4.66
N ALA A 64 -0.82 0.89 -4.29
CA ALA A 64 -2.13 0.61 -4.86
C ALA A 64 -3.03 1.84 -4.69
N SER A 65 -3.57 2.30 -5.81
CA SER A 65 -4.42 3.48 -5.90
C SER A 65 -5.87 3.12 -5.63
N LEU A 66 -6.52 3.88 -4.77
CA LEU A 66 -7.97 3.82 -4.62
C LEU A 66 -8.60 4.54 -5.81
N THR A 67 -9.18 3.78 -6.74
CA THR A 67 -9.83 4.33 -7.92
C THR A 67 -11.00 3.47 -8.38
N ASP A 68 -11.99 4.12 -8.99
CA ASP A 68 -13.11 3.47 -9.67
C ASP A 68 -12.82 3.24 -11.18
N GLU A 69 -11.68 3.72 -11.66
CA GLU A 69 -11.22 3.47 -13.03
C GLU A 69 -10.91 1.98 -13.21
N LYS A 70 -11.61 1.34 -14.16
CA LYS A 70 -11.46 -0.10 -14.43
C LYS A 70 -10.09 -0.46 -15.01
N GLU A 71 -9.46 0.46 -15.75
CA GLU A 71 -8.21 0.24 -16.49
C GLU A 71 -7.00 0.87 -15.78
N CYS A 72 -7.02 0.96 -14.45
CA CYS A 72 -5.87 1.42 -13.68
C CYS A 72 -5.04 0.21 -13.23
N TYR A 73 -3.83 0.05 -13.77
CA TYR A 73 -2.93 -1.05 -13.39
C TYR A 73 -2.56 -1.04 -11.89
N ARG A 74 -2.66 0.13 -11.23
CA ARG A 74 -2.48 0.28 -9.78
C ARG A 74 -3.78 0.21 -8.99
N GLY A 75 -4.91 0.00 -9.66
CA GLY A 75 -6.21 0.00 -9.00
C GLY A 75 -6.28 -1.10 -7.94
N LEU A 76 -6.47 -0.71 -6.68
CA LEU A 76 -6.46 -1.66 -5.56
C LEU A 76 -7.45 -2.82 -5.77
N SER A 77 -8.63 -2.56 -6.32
CA SER A 77 -9.60 -3.62 -6.62
C SER A 77 -9.11 -4.61 -7.68
N GLN A 78 -8.38 -4.13 -8.69
CA GLN A 78 -7.83 -4.99 -9.74
C GLN A 78 -6.69 -5.84 -9.16
N ILE A 79 -5.72 -5.20 -8.49
CA ILE A 79 -4.62 -5.86 -7.77
C ILE A 79 -5.15 -6.92 -6.81
N LEU A 80 -6.18 -6.60 -6.03
CA LEU A 80 -6.79 -7.53 -5.08
C LEU A 80 -7.40 -8.73 -5.80
N ASN A 81 -8.15 -8.52 -6.88
CA ASN A 81 -8.74 -9.62 -7.66
C ASN A 81 -7.66 -10.51 -8.27
N ASP A 82 -6.63 -9.93 -8.89
CA ASP A 82 -5.53 -10.66 -9.52
C ASP A 82 -4.75 -11.48 -8.51
N ALA A 83 -4.48 -10.92 -7.33
CA ALA A 83 -3.82 -11.65 -6.25
C ALA A 83 -4.71 -12.78 -5.68
N ARG A 84 -6.02 -12.55 -5.58
CA ARG A 84 -7.00 -13.57 -5.15
C ARG A 84 -7.09 -14.74 -6.11
N GLU A 85 -7.08 -14.48 -7.42
CA GLU A 85 -7.05 -15.54 -8.45
C GLU A 85 -5.79 -16.40 -8.35
N GLN A 86 -4.69 -15.82 -7.87
CA GLN A 86 -3.43 -16.53 -7.61
C GLN A 86 -3.38 -17.22 -6.23
N GLY A 87 -4.41 -17.06 -5.39
CA GLY A 87 -4.52 -17.73 -4.09
C GLY A 87 -4.10 -16.91 -2.87
N LEU A 88 -4.02 -15.57 -2.99
CA LEU A 88 -3.74 -14.70 -1.84
C LEU A 88 -4.82 -14.90 -0.74
N PRO A 89 -4.44 -15.07 0.55
CA PRO A 89 -5.40 -15.27 1.63
C PRO A 89 -6.45 -14.16 1.75
N GLU A 90 -7.71 -14.54 2.03
CA GLU A 90 -8.88 -13.63 2.05
C GLU A 90 -8.77 -12.46 3.03
N ASP A 91 -8.01 -12.65 4.10
CA ASP A 91 -7.78 -11.68 5.17
C ASP A 91 -6.54 -10.81 4.95
N TRP A 92 -5.84 -10.98 3.82
CA TRP A 92 -4.68 -10.18 3.44
C TRP A 92 -5.04 -9.17 2.36
N LEU A 93 -4.55 -7.95 2.49
CA LEU A 93 -4.79 -6.85 1.55
C LEU A 93 -3.50 -6.48 0.83
N PRO A 94 -3.39 -6.64 -0.50
CA PRO A 94 -2.23 -6.16 -1.24
C PRO A 94 -2.23 -4.63 -1.28
N ILE A 95 -1.11 -4.02 -0.91
CA ILE A 95 -0.93 -2.55 -0.88
C ILE A 95 0.03 -2.05 -1.95
N CYS A 96 0.83 -2.94 -2.53
CA CYS A 96 1.76 -2.66 -3.63
C CYS A 96 1.92 -3.96 -4.42
N GLU A 97 1.85 -3.86 -5.74
CA GLU A 97 2.21 -4.94 -6.66
C GLU A 97 3.70 -4.77 -7.04
N ASP A 98 4.37 -5.90 -7.26
CA ASP A 98 5.78 -5.98 -7.63
C ASP A 98 6.00 -7.21 -8.51
N ASN A 99 5.91 -7.02 -9.83
CA ASN A 99 6.21 -8.04 -10.85
C ASN A 99 5.45 -9.37 -10.65
N GLY A 100 4.17 -9.30 -10.31
CA GLY A 100 3.30 -10.45 -10.02
C GLY A 100 3.38 -10.95 -8.57
N SER A 101 4.23 -10.34 -7.75
CA SER A 101 4.25 -10.51 -6.29
C SER A 101 3.63 -9.29 -5.62
N TYR A 102 3.33 -9.39 -4.33
CA TYR A 102 2.56 -8.36 -3.64
C TYR A 102 3.10 -8.11 -2.23
N TYR A 103 3.26 -6.85 -1.86
CA TYR A 103 3.35 -6.48 -0.46
C TYR A 103 1.94 -6.41 0.12
N CYS A 104 1.66 -7.21 1.13
CA CYS A 104 0.33 -7.37 1.70
C CYS A 104 0.29 -6.97 3.17
N LEU A 105 -0.74 -6.20 3.55
CA LEU A 105 -1.17 -6.02 4.93
C LEU A 105 -1.84 -7.31 5.41
N SER A 106 -1.27 -7.89 6.47
CA SER A 106 -1.84 -9.03 7.18
C SER A 106 -2.79 -8.59 8.31
N PRO A 107 -3.65 -9.48 8.84
CA PRO A 107 -4.55 -9.19 9.96
C PRO A 107 -3.85 -8.71 11.22
N ASN A 108 -2.56 -9.07 11.39
CA ASN A 108 -1.74 -8.68 12.53
C ASN A 108 -1.08 -7.30 12.35
N HIS A 109 -1.49 -6.53 11.34
CA HIS A 109 -0.92 -5.23 10.95
C HIS A 109 0.55 -5.27 10.49
N LYS A 110 1.10 -6.47 10.25
CA LYS A 110 2.41 -6.68 9.62
C LYS A 110 2.29 -6.60 8.10
N ILE A 111 3.36 -6.18 7.44
CA ILE A 111 3.50 -6.31 5.99
C ILE A 111 4.20 -7.63 5.67
N ARG A 112 3.74 -8.33 4.64
CA ARG A 112 4.35 -9.56 4.14
C ARG A 112 4.54 -9.47 2.64
N TYR A 113 5.67 -9.94 2.14
CA TYR A 113 5.87 -10.10 0.71
C TYR A 113 5.31 -11.47 0.30
N TRP A 114 4.21 -11.46 -0.43
CA TRP A 114 3.51 -12.65 -0.87
C TRP A 114 3.82 -12.92 -2.34
N THR A 115 4.19 -14.17 -2.62
CA THR A 115 4.42 -14.69 -3.96
C THR A 115 3.50 -15.90 -4.17
N ALA A 116 2.97 -16.07 -5.38
CA ALA A 116 2.05 -17.18 -5.68
C ALA A 116 2.73 -18.56 -5.56
N ASP A 117 4.05 -18.62 -5.71
CA ASP A 117 4.86 -19.83 -5.62
C ASP A 117 5.28 -20.17 -4.17
N GLY A 118 5.04 -19.28 -3.21
CA GLY A 118 5.27 -19.50 -1.77
C GLY A 118 6.73 -19.41 -1.32
N TYR A 119 7.62 -18.78 -2.09
CA TYR A 119 9.06 -18.75 -1.82
C TYR A 119 9.53 -17.60 -0.91
N SER A 120 8.65 -16.71 -0.46
CA SER A 120 9.02 -15.57 0.38
C SER A 120 8.62 -15.72 1.84
N ASP A 121 9.60 -15.53 2.74
CA ASP A 121 9.40 -15.37 4.19
C ASP A 121 9.55 -13.90 4.64
N GLU A 122 9.69 -12.96 3.70
CA GLU A 122 9.91 -11.56 4.02
C GLU A 122 8.69 -10.91 4.68
N GLN A 123 8.95 -10.20 5.77
CA GLN A 123 7.94 -9.50 6.55
C GLN A 123 8.51 -8.28 7.26
N TRP A 124 7.66 -7.30 7.49
CA TRP A 124 7.96 -6.08 8.24
C TRP A 124 6.96 -5.95 9.40
N GLU A 125 7.45 -5.47 10.54
CA GLU A 125 6.66 -5.40 11.78
C GLU A 125 5.45 -4.47 11.66
N ASP A 126 5.60 -3.37 10.92
CA ASP A 126 4.54 -2.40 10.67
C ASP A 126 4.72 -1.69 9.32
N LEU A 127 3.74 -0.86 8.96
CA LEU A 127 3.76 -0.08 7.73
C LEU A 127 4.90 0.94 7.69
N ALA A 128 5.33 1.47 8.84
CA ALA A 128 6.43 2.44 8.89
C ALA A 128 7.78 1.75 8.57
N ASP A 129 8.00 0.54 9.09
CA ASP A 129 9.19 -0.26 8.76
C ASP A 129 9.23 -0.63 7.28
N TRP A 130 8.09 -1.01 6.70
CA TRP A 130 8.02 -1.29 5.27
C TRP A 130 8.32 -0.04 4.42
N ILE A 131 7.70 1.11 4.73
CA ILE A 131 8.00 2.36 4.01
C ILE A 131 9.48 2.71 4.13
N LYS A 132 10.06 2.61 5.34
CA LYS A 132 11.48 2.94 5.53
C LYS A 132 12.40 1.99 4.77
N GLN A 133 12.25 0.69 4.97
CA GLN A 133 13.22 -0.29 4.47
C GLN A 133 13.05 -0.61 2.99
N VAL A 134 11.81 -0.57 2.48
CA VAL A 134 11.50 -0.93 1.09
C VAL A 134 11.33 0.31 0.22
N TRP A 135 10.49 1.26 0.64
CA TRP A 135 10.21 2.44 -0.19
C TRP A 135 11.29 3.51 -0.10
N ILE A 136 11.92 3.72 1.06
CA ILE A 136 12.98 4.73 1.19
C ILE A 136 14.35 4.13 0.87
N ASP A 137 14.76 3.14 1.66
CA ASP A 137 16.12 2.59 1.63
C ASP A 137 16.35 1.54 0.54
N GLY A 138 15.28 1.06 -0.12
CA GLY A 138 15.32 0.02 -1.15
C GLY A 138 15.57 0.51 -2.59
N ASN A 139 15.83 1.81 -2.78
CA ASN A 139 16.07 2.42 -4.10
C ASN A 139 17.55 2.66 -4.41
#